data_AF-A0A4U0UKX2-F1
#
_entry.id   AF-A0A4U0UKX2-F1
#
_cell.length_a   1.000
_cell.length_b   1.000
_cell.length_c   1.000
_cell.angle_alpha   90.00
_cell.angle_beta   90.00
_cell.angle_gamma   90.00
#
_symmetry.space_group_name_H-M   'P 1'
#
loop_
_entity.id
_entity.type
_entity.pdbx_description
1 polymer ?
#
loop_
_entity_poly.entity_id
_entity_poly.type
_entity_poly.pdbx_seq_one_letter_code
_entity_poly.pdbx_strand_id
1 'polypeptide(L)'
;MGVVTTNDAQRTSITQLLNSIKLESHEPSPGPDTGPASLLLLLTPTYAQRALSGAVSHLVLDALRIKGANTLTKGLDVTTAVVDRLPSDNDRVSGEEGTAYYFMRNAPSSLSTSRKAFNANTQKPGYITFELPFLPKRLWRYEIQLPLAQTIFSTGKVSTLVHTRYKNEVNKGLVIDEQQHLEAQSVVLPFRKTNGAVSTEVPLVPLTPLRVVRNSMGNIIRALSSATAHEEMRDKAIPSEPQTASQELEAAVTAYFKALGIPPEAVNVWALILPVITRSGLNNEGPVSRRLRTLKPEAITETWTSEAALMDLCMDTLIPRYFRSGGRLHRVLSGGGGWGKKAGLLSLDPDSKYSSRDLRADEGWEFDFDDESDGAVEKQQRQALGEIVTEGESVMFLLAP
;
A
#
# COMPACT_ATOMS: atom_id res chain seq x y z
N MET A 1 16.35 12.93 -7.32
CA MET A 1 15.93 11.79 -6.48
C MET A 1 16.71 10.56 -6.91
N GLY A 2 16.89 9.57 -6.05
CA GLY A 2 17.61 8.36 -6.43
C GLY A 2 17.56 7.30 -5.34
N VAL A 3 18.04 6.12 -5.70
CA VAL A 3 18.22 4.98 -4.81
C VAL A 3 19.65 4.49 -4.97
N VAL A 4 20.33 4.22 -3.86
CA VAL A 4 21.65 3.58 -3.85
C VAL A 4 21.60 2.39 -2.89
N THR A 5 21.94 1.22 -3.40
CA THR A 5 21.83 -0.05 -2.69
C THR A 5 23.17 -0.78 -2.60
N THR A 6 23.24 -1.80 -1.76
CA THR A 6 24.42 -2.65 -1.58
C THR A 6 24.01 -4.08 -1.27
N ASN A 7 24.76 -5.02 -1.85
CA ASN A 7 24.61 -6.46 -1.59
C ASN A 7 25.35 -6.92 -0.33
N ASP A 8 26.25 -6.09 0.22
CA ASP A 8 26.98 -6.37 1.46
C ASP A 8 26.86 -5.18 2.43
N ALA A 9 25.69 -5.06 3.06
CA ALA A 9 25.39 -3.94 3.95
C ALA A 9 26.26 -3.92 5.21
N GLN A 10 26.76 -5.08 5.63
CA GLN A 10 27.61 -5.21 6.83
C GLN A 10 29.01 -4.64 6.61
N ARG A 11 29.52 -4.67 5.37
CA ARG A 11 30.83 -4.11 5.02
C ARG A 11 30.76 -2.73 4.37
N THR A 12 29.63 -2.35 3.80
CA THR A 12 29.45 -1.06 3.15
C THR A 12 29.01 0.02 4.15
N SER A 13 29.88 1.00 4.41
CA SER A 13 29.51 2.17 5.22
C SER A 13 28.52 3.09 4.50
N ILE A 14 27.74 3.86 5.27
CA ILE A 14 26.79 4.84 4.69
C ILE A 14 27.48 5.87 3.79
N THR A 15 28.71 6.28 4.13
CA THR A 15 29.47 7.23 3.31
C THR A 15 29.90 6.62 1.98
N GLN A 16 30.35 5.36 1.97
CA GLN A 16 30.65 4.64 0.73
C GLN A 16 29.41 4.48 -0.14
N LEU A 17 28.26 4.18 0.48
CA LEU A 17 26.98 4.08 -0.22
C LEU A 17 26.59 5.41 -0.88
N LEU A 18 26.65 6.52 -0.13
CA LEU A 18 26.31 7.85 -0.65
C LEU A 18 27.29 8.35 -1.73
N ASN A 19 28.56 7.95 -1.68
CA ASN A 19 29.52 8.27 -2.73
C ASN A 19 29.18 7.62 -4.09
N SER A 20 28.31 6.61 -4.11
CA SER A 20 27.84 5.98 -5.36
C SER A 20 26.72 6.76 -6.06
N ILE A 21 26.24 7.86 -5.46
CA ILE A 21 25.21 8.70 -6.04
C ILE A 21 25.68 9.24 -7.40
N LYS A 22 24.98 8.84 -8.46
CA LYS A 22 25.16 9.38 -9.81
C LYS A 22 24.37 10.69 -9.92
N LEU A 23 25.10 11.78 -10.13
CA LEU A 23 24.48 13.08 -10.39
C LEU A 23 24.11 13.17 -11.87
N GLU A 24 22.83 13.38 -12.16
CA GLU A 24 22.40 13.72 -13.52
C GLU A 24 22.90 15.13 -13.86
N SER A 25 23.69 15.24 -14.94
CA SER A 25 24.39 16.46 -15.35
C SER A 25 23.49 17.53 -15.98
N HIS A 26 22.18 17.47 -15.79
CA HIS A 26 21.21 18.16 -16.64
C HIS A 26 20.25 19.12 -15.95
N GLU A 27 20.49 19.52 -14.71
CA GLU A 27 19.73 20.63 -14.12
C GLU A 27 20.44 21.98 -14.40
N PRO A 28 19.74 22.97 -14.99
CA PRO A 28 20.28 24.33 -15.07
C PRO A 28 20.62 24.83 -13.66
N SER A 29 21.56 25.77 -13.57
CA SER A 29 21.95 26.40 -12.30
C SER A 29 20.70 26.65 -11.45
N PRO A 30 20.64 26.13 -10.20
CA PRO A 30 19.48 26.34 -9.36
C PRO A 30 19.27 27.84 -9.21
N GLY A 31 18.04 28.30 -9.45
CA GLY A 31 17.66 29.69 -9.17
C GLY A 31 17.84 30.04 -7.69
N PRO A 32 17.67 31.31 -7.30
CA PRO A 32 17.82 31.71 -5.91
C PRO A 32 16.85 30.95 -4.99
N ASP A 33 17.26 30.68 -3.75
CA ASP A 33 16.37 30.05 -2.78
C ASP A 33 15.31 31.08 -2.32
N THR A 34 14.06 30.85 -2.72
CA THR A 34 12.89 31.64 -2.32
C THR A 34 12.20 31.06 -1.09
N GLY A 35 12.49 29.81 -0.72
CA GLY A 35 11.89 29.11 0.42
C GLY A 35 12.80 28.01 0.99
N PRO A 36 12.36 27.32 2.06
CA PRO A 36 13.12 26.21 2.63
C PRO A 36 13.25 25.05 1.65
N ALA A 37 14.32 24.27 1.78
CA ALA A 37 14.49 23.02 1.05
C ALA A 37 13.82 21.86 1.81
N SER A 38 13.57 20.76 1.11
CA SER A 38 13.12 19.51 1.73
C SER A 38 13.97 18.34 1.27
N LEU A 39 14.27 17.44 2.20
CA LEU A 39 14.96 16.19 1.98
C LEU A 39 14.15 15.05 2.60
N LEU A 40 13.74 14.10 1.77
CA LEU A 40 13.20 12.82 2.22
C LEU A 40 14.29 11.77 2.08
N LEU A 41 14.51 11.00 3.14
CA LEU A 41 15.44 9.88 3.21
C LEU A 41 14.70 8.62 3.64
N LEU A 42 14.83 7.56 2.86
CA LEU A 42 14.47 6.21 3.27
C LEU A 42 15.78 5.45 3.52
N LEU A 43 15.91 4.84 4.68
CA LEU A 43 17.05 4.01 5.08
C LEU A 43 16.57 2.58 5.31
N THR A 44 17.43 1.60 5.07
CA THR A 44 17.14 0.21 5.46
C THR A 44 17.69 -0.12 6.85
N PRO A 45 17.28 -1.24 7.49
CA PRO A 45 17.56 -1.50 8.90
C PRO A 45 19.04 -1.46 9.27
N THR A 46 19.95 -1.87 8.37
CA THR A 46 21.40 -1.81 8.60
C THR A 46 21.90 -0.40 8.88
N TYR A 47 21.25 0.61 8.28
CA TYR A 47 21.63 2.02 8.42
C TYR A 47 20.70 2.79 9.37
N ALA A 48 19.76 2.13 10.05
CA ALA A 48 18.71 2.77 10.86
C ALA A 48 19.24 3.70 11.94
N GLN A 49 20.35 3.34 12.60
CA GLN A 49 20.99 4.19 13.62
C GLN A 49 21.38 5.58 13.09
N ARG A 50 21.67 5.70 11.79
CA ARG A 50 22.00 6.98 11.16
C ARG A 50 20.81 7.93 11.11
N ALA A 51 19.57 7.42 11.14
CA ALA A 51 18.36 8.24 11.18
C ALA A 51 18.25 9.08 12.45
N LEU A 52 18.85 8.61 13.55
CA LEU A 52 18.83 9.32 14.83
C LEU A 52 19.84 10.48 14.84
N SER A 53 20.90 10.38 14.03
CA SER A 53 21.92 11.41 13.91
C SER A 53 21.57 12.40 12.80
N GLY A 54 21.60 13.71 13.07
CA GLY A 54 21.47 14.72 12.00
C GLY A 54 22.60 14.67 10.95
N ALA A 55 23.70 13.97 11.26
CA ALA A 55 24.87 13.81 10.40
C ALA A 55 24.55 13.20 9.02
N VAL A 56 23.59 12.28 8.93
CA VAL A 56 23.24 11.65 7.64
C VAL A 56 22.70 12.66 6.64
N SER A 57 21.96 13.66 7.09
CA SER A 57 21.43 14.74 6.25
C SER A 57 22.56 15.52 5.59
N HIS A 58 23.59 15.87 6.38
CA HIS A 58 24.78 16.56 5.86
C HIS A 58 25.54 15.68 4.87
N LEU A 59 25.75 14.40 5.16
CA LEU A 59 26.43 13.48 4.23
C LEU A 59 25.69 13.36 2.88
N VAL A 60 24.35 13.37 2.89
CA VAL A 60 23.55 13.35 1.66
C VAL A 60 23.69 14.66 0.89
N LEU A 61 23.59 15.82 1.56
CA LEU A 61 23.79 17.12 0.91
C LEU A 61 25.19 17.24 0.29
N ASP A 62 26.19 16.71 0.99
CA ASP A 62 27.58 16.66 0.52
C ASP A 62 27.71 15.80 -0.74
N ALA A 63 27.13 14.60 -0.73
CA ALA A 63 27.11 13.70 -1.88
C ALA A 63 26.35 14.31 -3.08
N LEU A 64 25.32 15.11 -2.81
CA LEU A 64 24.59 15.88 -3.82
C LEU A 64 25.33 17.15 -4.29
N ARG A 65 26.55 17.40 -3.82
CA ARG A 65 27.35 18.60 -4.12
C ARG A 65 26.63 19.92 -3.80
N ILE A 66 25.82 19.93 -2.74
CA ILE A 66 25.12 21.12 -2.23
C ILE A 66 26.05 21.85 -1.27
N LYS A 67 27.15 22.40 -1.80
CA LYS A 67 28.15 23.21 -1.09
C LYS A 67 28.62 24.39 -1.94
N GLY A 68 29.32 25.34 -1.32
CA GLY A 68 29.90 26.49 -2.02
C GLY A 68 28.83 27.39 -2.64
N ALA A 69 28.88 27.60 -3.95
CA ALA A 69 27.89 28.39 -4.69
C ALA A 69 26.47 27.81 -4.62
N ASN A 70 26.33 26.50 -4.31
CA ASN A 70 25.06 25.81 -4.14
C ASN A 70 24.67 25.68 -2.67
N THR A 71 25.29 26.39 -1.74
CA THR A 71 24.90 26.30 -0.33
C THR A 71 23.47 26.80 -0.15
N LEU A 72 22.68 26.07 0.63
CA LEU A 72 21.32 26.49 0.97
C LEU A 72 21.39 27.79 1.78
N THR A 73 20.60 28.77 1.36
CA THR A 73 20.48 30.06 2.06
C THR A 73 19.29 30.10 3.01
N LYS A 74 18.31 29.22 2.83
CA LYS A 74 17.14 29.04 3.70
C LYS A 74 17.25 27.76 4.54
N GLY A 75 16.26 27.53 5.40
CA GLY A 75 16.17 26.31 6.22
C GLY A 75 15.96 25.03 5.40
N LEU A 76 16.05 23.89 6.06
CA LEU A 76 15.87 22.56 5.47
C LEU A 76 14.99 21.70 6.38
N ASP A 77 13.93 21.12 5.83
CA ASP A 77 13.13 20.10 6.52
C ASP A 77 13.51 18.70 6.01
N VAL A 78 13.96 17.84 6.93
CA VAL A 78 14.40 16.48 6.64
C VAL A 78 13.45 15.47 7.25
N THR A 79 12.93 14.57 6.43
CA THR A 79 12.15 13.40 6.86
C THR A 79 12.97 12.15 6.63
N THR A 80 13.31 11.44 7.71
CA THR A 80 14.05 10.18 7.63
C THR A 80 13.19 9.04 8.13
N ALA A 81 12.90 8.08 7.27
CA ALA A 81 12.13 6.89 7.57
C ALA A 81 12.98 5.64 7.39
N VAL A 82 12.79 4.63 8.23
CA VAL A 82 13.41 3.32 8.04
C VAL A 82 12.37 2.35 7.44
N VAL A 83 12.72 1.75 6.30
CA VAL A 83 11.88 0.82 5.52
C VAL A 83 12.60 -0.51 5.38
N ASP A 84 11.90 -1.61 5.10
CA ASP A 84 12.51 -2.94 5.14
C ASP A 84 13.59 -3.12 4.07
N ARG A 85 13.25 -2.82 2.83
CA ARG A 85 14.13 -2.97 1.65
C ARG A 85 13.85 -1.88 0.64
N LEU A 86 14.82 -1.64 -0.23
CA LEU A 86 14.70 -0.72 -1.35
C LEU A 86 14.82 -1.48 -2.68
N PRO A 87 14.04 -1.11 -3.70
CA PRO A 87 14.17 -1.73 -5.01
C PRO A 87 15.55 -1.40 -5.61
N SER A 88 16.21 -2.39 -6.21
CA SER A 88 17.42 -2.18 -7.00
C SER A 88 17.14 -2.43 -8.48
N ASP A 89 18.06 -2.02 -9.36
CA ASP A 89 17.95 -2.31 -10.80
C ASP A 89 18.01 -3.83 -11.08
N ASN A 90 18.66 -4.60 -10.21
CA ASN A 90 18.84 -6.04 -10.36
C ASN A 90 17.73 -6.85 -9.66
N ASP A 91 17.19 -6.34 -8.55
CA ASP A 91 16.14 -7.00 -7.77
C ASP A 91 15.10 -5.98 -7.28
N ARG A 92 13.98 -5.93 -8.00
CA ARG A 92 12.83 -5.10 -7.65
C ARG A 92 11.86 -5.78 -6.69
N VAL A 93 11.96 -7.11 -6.53
CA VAL A 93 10.96 -7.92 -5.82
C VAL A 93 11.41 -8.14 -4.37
N SER A 94 12.62 -8.67 -4.15
CA SER A 94 13.15 -8.89 -2.81
C SER A 94 13.73 -7.60 -2.21
N GLY A 95 14.28 -6.75 -3.08
CA GLY A 95 14.94 -5.50 -2.71
C GLY A 95 16.24 -5.70 -1.92
N GLU A 96 17.00 -4.62 -1.79
CA GLU A 96 18.34 -4.59 -1.19
C GLU A 96 18.40 -3.62 0.01
N GLU A 97 19.48 -3.73 0.77
CA GLU A 97 19.82 -2.73 1.79
C GLU A 97 20.38 -1.47 1.11
N GLY A 98 20.08 -0.28 1.64
CA GLY A 98 20.59 0.95 1.09
C GLY A 98 19.93 2.22 1.61
N THR A 99 19.93 3.25 0.75
CA THR A 99 19.18 4.48 0.97
C THR A 99 18.53 5.00 -0.30
N ALA A 100 17.30 5.48 -0.17
CA ALA A 100 16.62 6.27 -1.17
C ALA A 100 16.52 7.72 -0.70
N TYR A 101 16.66 8.66 -1.62
CA TYR A 101 16.62 10.07 -1.30
C TYR A 101 15.82 10.86 -2.33
N TYR A 102 15.12 11.87 -1.84
CA TYR A 102 14.45 12.86 -2.64
C TYR A 102 14.78 14.24 -2.07
N PHE A 103 15.48 15.05 -2.86
CA PHE A 103 15.85 16.42 -2.49
C PHE A 103 15.14 17.41 -3.40
N MET A 104 14.61 18.48 -2.81
CA MET A 104 13.99 19.57 -3.54
C MET A 104 14.32 20.92 -2.89
N ARG A 105 14.75 21.89 -3.71
CA ARG A 105 14.86 23.30 -3.33
C ARG A 105 13.51 24.01 -3.43
N ASN A 106 13.33 25.04 -2.61
CA ASN A 106 12.11 25.86 -2.61
C ASN A 106 10.85 25.00 -2.47
N ALA A 107 10.88 24.09 -1.51
CA ALA A 107 9.78 23.20 -1.25
C ALA A 107 8.52 24.02 -0.89
N PRO A 108 7.36 23.71 -1.49
CA PRO A 108 6.13 24.34 -1.07
C PRO A 108 5.86 23.95 0.38
N SER A 109 5.34 24.88 1.18
CA SER A 109 4.99 24.64 2.58
C SER A 109 4.01 23.47 2.77
N SER A 110 3.27 23.09 1.72
CA SER A 110 2.34 21.95 1.69
C SER A 110 2.98 20.59 1.42
N LEU A 111 4.31 20.48 1.31
CA LEU A 111 4.96 19.20 1.00
C LEU A 111 4.77 18.13 2.08
N SER A 112 4.54 18.55 3.33
CA SER A 112 4.15 17.68 4.43
C SER A 112 2.77 18.10 4.94
N THR A 113 1.78 17.24 4.78
CA THR A 113 0.37 17.54 5.07
C THR A 113 -0.07 17.11 6.46
N SER A 114 0.53 16.05 7.01
CA SER A 114 0.17 15.52 8.33
C SER A 114 1.35 14.83 8.99
N ARG A 115 1.46 14.99 10.31
CA ARG A 115 2.47 14.38 11.17
C ARG A 115 1.76 13.91 12.44
N LYS A 116 1.87 12.63 12.76
CA LYS A 116 1.41 12.09 14.04
C LYS A 116 2.62 11.87 14.94
N ALA A 117 2.59 12.46 16.13
CA ALA A 117 3.68 12.36 17.09
C ALA A 117 3.84 10.92 17.59
N PHE A 118 5.07 10.56 17.96
CA PHE A 118 5.33 9.23 18.50
C PHE A 118 4.79 9.07 19.92
N ASN A 119 4.03 7.99 20.15
CA ASN A 119 3.53 7.54 21.43
C ASN A 119 4.40 6.38 21.97
N ALA A 120 4.85 6.51 23.21
CA ALA A 120 5.73 5.53 23.86
C ALA A 120 5.08 4.15 24.05
N ASN A 121 3.75 4.07 24.09
CA ASN A 121 3.01 2.82 24.26
C ASN A 121 2.73 2.11 22.93
N THR A 122 3.18 2.66 21.81
CA THR A 122 2.89 2.12 20.48
C THR A 122 3.57 0.77 20.27
N GLN A 123 2.75 -0.24 19.97
CA GLN A 123 3.20 -1.62 19.74
C GLN A 123 3.29 -1.99 18.26
N LYS A 124 2.63 -1.23 17.37
CA LYS A 124 2.66 -1.47 15.92
C LYS A 124 3.65 -0.52 15.22
N PRO A 125 4.33 -0.96 14.15
CA PRO A 125 5.13 -0.06 13.33
C PRO A 125 4.29 1.09 12.78
N GLY A 126 4.91 2.27 12.68
CA GLY A 126 4.38 3.43 12.00
C GLY A 126 4.39 3.25 10.48
N TYR A 127 4.01 4.29 9.75
CA TYR A 127 3.96 4.29 8.30
C TYR A 127 4.30 5.65 7.71
N ILE A 128 4.73 5.66 6.45
CA ILE A 128 4.89 6.88 5.66
C ILE A 128 3.93 6.84 4.47
N THR A 129 3.27 7.96 4.22
CA THR A 129 2.29 8.10 3.14
C THR A 129 2.86 8.99 2.05
N PHE A 130 2.83 8.51 0.81
CA PHE A 130 3.15 9.29 -0.38
C PHE A 130 1.88 9.72 -1.07
N GLU A 131 1.72 11.03 -1.22
CA GLU A 131 0.56 11.61 -1.90
C GLU A 131 0.95 12.13 -3.28
N LEU A 132 0.17 11.73 -4.27
CA LEU A 132 0.28 12.20 -5.64
C LEU A 132 -0.77 13.29 -5.87
N PRO A 133 -0.38 14.56 -6.11
CA PRO A 133 -1.33 15.66 -6.24
C PRO A 133 -2.22 15.49 -7.49
N PHE A 134 -3.40 16.11 -7.49
CA PHE A 134 -4.23 16.16 -8.69
C PHE A 134 -3.48 16.89 -9.83
N LEU A 135 -3.50 16.33 -11.04
CA LEU A 135 -3.00 17.02 -12.24
C LEU A 135 -4.11 16.99 -13.30
N PRO A 136 -4.17 17.96 -14.24
CA PRO A 136 -5.16 17.94 -15.31
C PRO A 136 -5.18 16.65 -16.13
N LYS A 137 -4.02 15.98 -16.27
CA LYS A 137 -3.87 14.67 -16.93
C LYS A 137 -4.04 13.47 -15.98
N ARG A 138 -4.12 13.70 -14.66
CA ARG A 138 -4.30 12.71 -13.60
C ARG A 138 -5.53 13.06 -12.78
N LEU A 139 -6.67 12.56 -13.23
CA LEU A 139 -8.00 12.88 -12.67
C LEU A 139 -8.26 12.31 -11.27
N TRP A 140 -7.32 11.54 -10.71
CA TRP A 140 -7.47 10.84 -9.45
C TRP A 140 -6.32 11.17 -8.51
N ARG A 141 -6.63 11.31 -7.21
CA ARG A 141 -5.62 11.38 -6.16
C ARG A 141 -5.17 9.95 -5.84
N TYR A 142 -3.86 9.74 -5.75
CA TYR A 142 -3.30 8.47 -5.31
C TYR A 142 -2.58 8.69 -4.00
N GLU A 143 -2.78 7.74 -3.10
CA GLU A 143 -2.15 7.68 -1.79
C GLU A 143 -1.48 6.31 -1.70
N ILE A 144 -0.19 6.28 -1.41
CA ILE A 144 0.59 5.06 -1.23
C ILE A 144 1.11 5.06 0.19
N GLN A 145 0.66 4.12 1.01
CA GLN A 145 1.14 3.96 2.37
C GLN A 145 2.18 2.84 2.41
N LEU A 146 3.32 3.13 3.04
CA LEU A 146 4.40 2.18 3.21
C LEU A 146 4.63 1.98 4.72
N PRO A 147 4.56 0.74 5.24
CA PRO A 147 4.87 0.47 6.63
C PRO A 147 6.36 0.68 6.87
N LEU A 148 6.70 1.16 8.06
CA LEU A 148 8.09 1.28 8.49
C LEU A 148 8.63 -0.08 8.95
N ALA A 149 9.93 -0.27 8.78
CA ALA A 149 10.61 -1.46 9.28
C ALA A 149 10.54 -1.56 10.80
N GLN A 150 10.58 -2.79 11.30
CA GLN A 150 10.75 -3.02 12.72
C GLN A 150 12.19 -2.72 13.15
N THR A 151 12.35 -1.74 14.04
CA THR A 151 13.68 -1.23 14.43
C THR A 151 14.00 -1.41 15.91
N ILE A 152 13.29 -2.29 16.62
CA ILE A 152 13.45 -2.43 18.09
C ILE A 152 14.91 -2.77 18.43
N PHE A 153 15.50 -3.69 17.68
CA PHE A 153 16.88 -4.12 17.89
C PHE A 153 17.92 -3.14 17.33
N SER A 154 17.54 -2.28 16.38
CA SER A 154 18.48 -1.36 15.75
C SER A 154 18.46 0.03 16.37
N THR A 155 17.31 0.56 16.82
CA THR A 155 17.18 1.93 17.36
C THR A 155 16.48 1.99 18.72
N GLY A 156 16.05 0.84 19.27
CA GLY A 156 15.29 0.77 20.53
C GLY A 156 13.81 1.16 20.40
N LYS A 157 13.31 1.42 19.19
CA LYS A 157 11.91 1.79 18.92
C LYS A 157 11.25 0.79 17.98
N VAL A 158 9.94 0.56 18.13
CA VAL A 158 9.15 -0.34 17.28
C VAL A 158 9.36 -0.04 15.80
N SER A 159 9.36 1.23 15.42
CA SER A 159 9.76 1.70 14.10
C SER A 159 10.46 3.05 14.21
N THR A 160 11.18 3.46 13.16
CA THR A 160 11.94 4.71 13.16
C THR A 160 11.48 5.63 12.03
N LEU A 161 10.83 6.72 12.42
CA LEU A 161 10.52 7.87 11.57
C LEU A 161 10.86 9.15 12.34
N VAL A 162 11.67 9.99 11.72
CA VAL A 162 12.24 11.19 12.34
C VAL A 162 12.06 12.38 11.41
N HIS A 163 11.47 13.45 11.93
CA HIS A 163 11.44 14.74 11.28
C HIS A 163 12.47 15.67 11.94
N THR A 164 13.36 16.25 11.15
CA THR A 164 14.37 17.20 11.63
C THR A 164 14.29 18.50 10.84
N ARG A 165 14.10 19.62 11.54
CA ARG A 165 14.14 20.97 10.96
C ARG A 165 15.53 21.57 11.20
N TYR A 166 16.12 22.11 10.14
CA TYR A 166 17.38 22.84 10.19
C TYR A 166 17.13 24.31 9.86
N LYS A 167 17.75 25.19 10.64
CA LYS A 167 17.86 26.62 10.34
C LYS A 167 19.24 26.90 9.77
N ASN A 168 19.32 27.91 8.91
CA ASN A 168 20.60 28.36 8.38
C ASN A 168 21.15 29.49 9.24
N GLU A 169 22.32 29.27 9.86
CA GLU A 169 23.05 30.29 10.60
C GLU A 169 24.25 30.79 9.77
N VAL A 170 24.39 32.11 9.65
CA VAL A 170 25.34 32.82 8.77
C VAL A 170 26.79 32.28 8.85
N ASN A 171 27.22 31.79 10.01
CA ASN A 171 28.60 31.32 10.24
C ASN A 171 28.74 29.81 10.45
N LYS A 172 27.64 29.08 10.66
CA LYS A 172 27.66 27.64 10.97
C LYS A 172 26.98 26.79 9.89
N GLY A 173 26.31 27.42 8.94
CA GLY A 173 25.48 26.74 7.95
C GLY A 173 24.22 26.18 8.58
N LEU A 174 23.79 25.01 8.10
CA LEU A 174 22.60 24.34 8.60
C LEU A 174 22.84 23.75 9.99
N VAL A 175 22.08 24.22 10.97
CA VAL A 175 22.09 23.72 12.36
C VAL A 175 20.70 23.17 12.68
N ILE A 176 20.65 22.06 13.41
CA ILE A 176 19.40 21.46 13.88
C ILE A 176 18.69 22.48 14.77
N ASP A 177 17.46 22.81 14.40
CA ASP A 177 16.56 23.65 15.19
C ASP A 177 15.62 22.77 16.02
N GLU A 178 15.09 21.71 15.41
CA GLU A 178 14.11 20.82 16.03
C GLU A 178 14.26 19.40 15.47
N GLN A 179 14.12 18.39 16.32
CA GLN A 179 14.06 16.98 15.93
C GLN A 179 12.94 16.28 16.69
N GLN A 180 12.08 15.57 15.96
CA GLN A 180 10.93 14.87 16.53
C GLN A 180 10.81 13.46 15.97
N HIS A 181 10.44 12.52 16.83
CA HIS A 181 10.01 11.18 16.44
C HIS A 181 8.54 11.20 16.06
N LEU A 182 8.20 10.54 14.96
CA LEU A 182 6.83 10.46 14.45
C LEU A 182 6.40 9.00 14.33
N GLU A 183 5.10 8.79 14.41
CA GLU A 183 4.43 7.53 14.08
C GLU A 183 3.99 7.48 12.63
N ALA A 184 3.52 8.61 12.11
CA ALA A 184 3.05 8.71 10.74
C ALA A 184 3.42 10.06 10.14
N GLN A 185 3.74 10.05 8.85
CA GLN A 185 3.94 11.27 8.08
C GLN A 185 3.43 11.12 6.66
N SER A 186 2.71 12.14 6.20
CA SER A 186 2.33 12.27 4.79
C SER A 186 3.27 13.22 4.06
N VAL A 187 3.82 12.76 2.94
CA VAL A 187 4.70 13.51 2.04
C VAL A 187 4.04 13.61 0.67
N VAL A 188 3.81 14.83 0.21
CA VAL A 188 3.34 15.10 -1.15
C VAL A 188 4.53 15.04 -2.08
N LEU A 189 4.49 14.15 -3.08
CA LEU A 189 5.55 14.05 -4.07
C LEU A 189 5.29 15.07 -5.20
N PRO A 190 6.16 16.07 -5.42
CA PRO A 190 5.90 17.18 -6.32
C PRO A 190 6.37 16.80 -7.74
N PHE A 191 5.71 15.79 -8.29
CA PHE A 191 5.96 15.37 -9.67
C PHE A 191 5.68 16.50 -10.65
N ARG A 192 6.56 16.69 -11.65
CA ARG A 192 6.40 17.70 -12.71
C ARG A 192 5.08 17.45 -13.46
N LYS A 193 4.49 18.50 -14.04
CA LYS A 193 3.22 18.44 -14.80
C LYS A 193 3.19 17.40 -15.94
N THR A 194 4.36 16.94 -16.39
CA THR A 194 4.57 15.90 -17.41
C THR A 194 4.40 14.47 -16.90
N ASN A 195 4.53 14.24 -15.60
CA ASN A 195 4.54 12.92 -14.97
C ASN A 195 3.10 12.54 -14.59
N GLY A 196 2.27 12.30 -15.60
CA GLY A 196 0.82 12.09 -15.42
C GLY A 196 0.38 10.63 -15.33
N ALA A 197 1.13 9.70 -15.93
CA ALA A 197 0.75 8.29 -15.96
C ALA A 197 1.18 7.60 -14.66
N VAL A 198 0.22 6.95 -14.00
CA VAL A 198 0.47 6.01 -12.90
C VAL A 198 0.28 4.61 -13.47
N SER A 199 1.30 3.78 -13.35
CA SER A 199 1.22 2.34 -13.63
C SER A 199 1.32 1.59 -12.31
N THR A 200 0.73 0.40 -12.25
CA THR A 200 0.73 -0.45 -11.06
C THR A 200 1.02 -1.86 -11.54
N GLU A 201 2.01 -2.50 -10.94
CA GLU A 201 2.28 -3.92 -11.14
C GLU A 201 1.61 -4.66 -9.99
N VAL A 202 0.65 -5.52 -10.30
CA VAL A 202 -0.14 -6.26 -9.32
C VAL A 202 0.04 -7.75 -9.62
N PRO A 203 1.00 -8.42 -8.95
CA PRO A 203 1.33 -9.82 -9.19
C PRO A 203 0.28 -10.73 -8.55
N LEU A 204 -0.96 -10.67 -9.03
CA LEU A 204 -2.08 -11.46 -8.50
C LEU A 204 -2.63 -12.40 -9.55
N VAL A 205 -2.72 -13.68 -9.19
CA VAL A 205 -3.23 -14.76 -10.04
C VAL A 205 -4.65 -15.09 -9.60
N PRO A 206 -5.66 -15.07 -10.49
CA PRO A 206 -7.02 -15.42 -10.09
C PRO A 206 -7.14 -16.89 -9.70
N LEU A 207 -7.83 -17.18 -8.59
CA LEU A 207 -8.11 -18.54 -8.13
C LEU A 207 -9.57 -18.95 -8.35
N THR A 208 -10.50 -18.02 -8.19
CA THR A 208 -11.94 -18.29 -8.30
C THR A 208 -12.61 -17.32 -9.28
N PRO A 209 -13.73 -17.70 -9.91
CA PRO A 209 -14.52 -16.74 -10.66
C PRO A 209 -15.15 -15.71 -9.71
N LEU A 210 -15.64 -14.61 -10.29
CA LEU A 210 -16.35 -13.59 -9.54
C LEU A 210 -17.71 -14.16 -9.08
N ARG A 211 -17.96 -14.21 -7.77
CA ARG A 211 -19.21 -14.70 -7.16
C ARG A 211 -19.94 -13.60 -6.41
N VAL A 212 -21.26 -13.71 -6.30
CA VAL A 212 -22.07 -12.82 -5.45
C VAL A 212 -22.01 -13.31 -4.01
N VAL A 213 -21.79 -12.40 -3.07
CA VAL A 213 -21.81 -12.69 -1.64
C VAL A 213 -23.27 -12.86 -1.19
N ARG A 214 -23.58 -14.05 -0.64
CA ARG A 214 -24.92 -14.40 -0.18
C ARG A 214 -25.10 -14.20 1.31
N ASN A 215 -24.06 -14.51 2.08
CA ASN A 215 -24.08 -14.34 3.53
C ASN A 215 -22.72 -13.85 4.02
N SER A 216 -22.72 -12.70 4.70
CA SER A 216 -21.56 -12.13 5.35
C SER A 216 -21.91 -11.55 6.72
N MET A 217 -20.89 -11.37 7.56
CA MET A 217 -21.00 -10.69 8.86
C MET A 217 -19.70 -9.93 9.13
N GLY A 218 -19.75 -8.60 8.97
CA GLY A 218 -18.58 -7.73 9.14
C GLY A 218 -17.46 -8.05 8.15
N ASN A 219 -16.38 -8.67 8.66
CA ASN A 219 -15.23 -9.12 7.88
C ASN A 219 -15.31 -10.59 7.43
N ILE A 220 -16.38 -11.31 7.78
CA ILE A 220 -16.51 -12.74 7.53
C ILE A 220 -17.45 -12.98 6.35
N ILE A 221 -17.00 -13.77 5.37
CA ILE A 221 -17.83 -14.31 4.28
C ILE A 221 -18.16 -15.76 4.61
N ARG A 222 -19.44 -16.13 4.61
CA ARG A 222 -19.90 -17.50 4.86
C ARG A 222 -20.31 -18.21 3.58
N ALA A 223 -21.11 -17.55 2.76
CA ALA A 223 -21.67 -18.16 1.57
C ALA A 223 -21.60 -17.25 0.35
N LEU A 224 -21.38 -17.88 -0.79
CA LEU A 224 -21.30 -17.28 -2.12
C LEU A 224 -22.34 -17.92 -3.04
N SER A 225 -22.63 -17.27 -4.17
CA SER A 225 -23.38 -17.89 -5.25
C SER A 225 -22.64 -19.10 -5.85
N SER A 226 -23.38 -20.16 -6.19
CA SER A 226 -22.85 -21.29 -6.98
C SER A 226 -22.70 -20.96 -8.46
N ALA A 227 -23.51 -20.03 -8.99
CA ALA A 227 -23.32 -19.45 -10.32
C ALA A 227 -22.34 -18.27 -10.28
N THR A 228 -21.74 -17.92 -11.41
CA THR A 228 -20.89 -16.72 -11.51
C THR A 228 -21.75 -15.46 -11.39
N ALA A 229 -21.16 -14.35 -10.95
CA ALA A 229 -21.86 -13.07 -10.86
C ALA A 229 -22.47 -12.64 -12.20
N HIS A 230 -21.85 -13.02 -13.33
CA HIS A 230 -22.41 -12.76 -14.66
C HIS A 230 -23.67 -13.59 -14.94
N GLU A 231 -23.67 -14.88 -14.60
CA GLU A 231 -24.79 -15.79 -14.80
C GLU A 231 -25.99 -15.39 -13.94
N GLU A 232 -25.77 -15.08 -12.66
CA GLU A 232 -26.85 -14.62 -11.77
C GLU A 232 -27.52 -13.33 -12.24
N MET A 233 -26.77 -12.43 -12.90
CA MET A 233 -27.33 -11.19 -13.42
C MET A 233 -28.15 -11.40 -14.71
N ARG A 234 -27.89 -12.47 -15.47
CA ARG A 234 -28.67 -12.84 -16.67
C ARG A 234 -29.93 -13.62 -16.29
N ASP A 235 -29.80 -14.62 -15.43
CA ASP A 235 -30.90 -15.50 -15.02
C ASP A 235 -31.68 -14.88 -13.86
N LYS A 236 -32.45 -13.84 -14.16
CA LYS A 236 -33.23 -13.04 -13.19
C LYS A 236 -34.35 -13.80 -12.46
N ALA A 237 -34.54 -15.10 -12.69
CA ALA A 237 -35.72 -15.81 -12.19
C ALA A 237 -35.47 -16.54 -10.86
N ILE A 238 -34.26 -17.05 -10.61
CA ILE A 238 -33.98 -17.86 -9.41
C ILE A 238 -32.53 -17.61 -8.96
N PRO A 239 -32.30 -17.09 -7.75
CA PRO A 239 -30.97 -17.03 -7.14
C PRO A 239 -30.31 -18.42 -7.15
N SER A 240 -29.05 -18.52 -7.58
CA SER A 240 -28.33 -19.80 -7.52
C SER A 240 -28.16 -20.26 -6.08
N GLU A 241 -28.06 -21.58 -5.88
CA GLU A 241 -27.88 -22.15 -4.54
C GLU A 241 -26.60 -21.61 -3.88
N PRO A 242 -26.63 -21.33 -2.56
CA PRO A 242 -25.46 -20.86 -1.86
C PRO A 242 -24.43 -21.99 -1.69
N GLN A 243 -23.16 -21.69 -1.93
CA GLN A 243 -22.02 -22.55 -1.61
C GLN A 243 -21.14 -21.90 -0.54
N THR A 244 -20.35 -22.68 0.18
CA THR A 244 -19.48 -22.15 1.25
C THR A 244 -18.22 -21.52 0.67
N ALA A 245 -17.91 -20.29 1.12
CA ALA A 245 -16.83 -19.48 0.56
C ALA A 245 -15.45 -20.12 0.76
N SER A 246 -15.20 -20.67 1.96
CA SER A 246 -13.93 -21.36 2.27
C SER A 246 -13.76 -22.65 1.47
N GLN A 247 -14.83 -23.42 1.23
CA GLN A 247 -14.73 -24.66 0.46
C GLN A 247 -14.33 -24.40 -0.99
N GLU A 248 -14.91 -23.36 -1.62
CA GLU A 248 -14.52 -22.95 -2.97
C GLU A 248 -13.05 -22.52 -3.02
N LEU A 249 -12.59 -21.72 -2.04
CA LEU A 249 -11.20 -21.28 -1.98
C LEU A 249 -10.24 -22.45 -1.73
N GLU A 250 -10.52 -23.33 -0.77
CA GLU A 250 -9.68 -24.49 -0.46
C GLU A 250 -9.56 -25.42 -1.67
N ALA A 251 -10.67 -25.65 -2.38
CA ALA A 251 -10.67 -26.42 -3.61
C ALA A 251 -9.82 -25.76 -4.71
N ALA A 252 -9.94 -24.44 -4.90
CA ALA A 252 -9.19 -23.69 -5.89
C ALA A 252 -7.68 -23.70 -5.60
N VAL A 253 -7.27 -23.46 -4.34
CA VAL A 253 -5.86 -23.51 -3.93
C VAL A 253 -5.28 -24.92 -4.13
N THR A 254 -6.03 -25.96 -3.76
CA THR A 254 -5.60 -27.35 -3.98
C THR A 254 -5.43 -27.66 -5.47
N ALA A 255 -6.37 -27.20 -6.31
CA ALA A 255 -6.30 -27.37 -7.75
C ALA A 255 -5.11 -26.61 -8.37
N TYR A 256 -4.81 -25.41 -7.86
CA TYR A 256 -3.66 -24.60 -8.28
C TYR A 256 -2.33 -25.34 -8.06
N PHE A 257 -2.07 -25.84 -6.84
CA PHE A 257 -0.86 -26.61 -6.54
C PHE A 257 -0.76 -27.87 -7.42
N LYS A 258 -1.89 -28.56 -7.60
CA LYS A 258 -1.94 -29.76 -8.44
C LYS A 258 -1.63 -29.46 -9.91
N ALA A 259 -2.15 -28.36 -10.45
CA ALA A 259 -1.93 -27.96 -11.85
C ALA A 259 -0.46 -27.61 -12.12
N LEU A 260 0.21 -26.97 -11.15
CA LEU A 260 1.61 -26.61 -11.24
C LEU A 260 2.59 -27.73 -10.84
N GLY A 261 2.08 -28.84 -10.29
CA GLY A 261 2.93 -29.96 -9.84
C GLY A 261 3.85 -29.60 -8.66
N ILE A 262 3.49 -28.59 -7.87
CA ILE A 262 4.26 -28.12 -6.71
C ILE A 262 3.62 -28.61 -5.40
N PRO A 263 4.42 -28.85 -4.34
CA PRO A 263 3.90 -29.25 -3.05
C PRO A 263 3.03 -28.12 -2.44
N PRO A 264 1.96 -28.44 -1.70
CA PRO A 264 1.17 -27.44 -0.99
C PRO A 264 2.02 -26.67 0.03
N GLU A 265 1.98 -25.34 -0.06
CA GLU A 265 2.64 -24.41 0.86
C GLU A 265 1.64 -23.35 1.38
N ALA A 266 2.00 -22.65 2.46
CA ALA A 266 1.24 -21.49 2.92
C ALA A 266 1.26 -20.38 1.85
N VAL A 267 0.07 -20.03 1.36
CA VAL A 267 -0.10 -19.00 0.32
C VAL A 267 -0.77 -17.75 0.87
N ASN A 268 -0.46 -16.60 0.27
CA ASN A 268 -1.15 -15.36 0.53
C ASN A 268 -2.32 -15.20 -0.45
N VAL A 269 -3.53 -15.24 0.08
CA VAL A 269 -4.75 -15.03 -0.72
C VAL A 269 -5.31 -13.64 -0.45
N TRP A 270 -5.79 -12.99 -1.51
CA TRP A 270 -6.44 -11.70 -1.50
C TRP A 270 -7.86 -11.81 -2.07
N ALA A 271 -8.80 -11.10 -1.48
CA ALA A 271 -10.18 -10.98 -1.93
C ALA A 271 -10.37 -9.62 -2.63
N LEU A 272 -10.64 -9.65 -3.94
CA LEU A 272 -11.10 -8.50 -4.70
C LEU A 272 -12.62 -8.41 -4.55
N ILE A 273 -13.08 -7.40 -3.81
CA ILE A 273 -14.49 -7.10 -3.58
C ILE A 273 -14.90 -5.99 -4.53
N LEU A 274 -15.98 -6.20 -5.26
CA LEU A 274 -16.57 -5.23 -6.16
C LEU A 274 -17.95 -4.83 -5.63
N PRO A 275 -18.28 -3.53 -5.61
CA PRO A 275 -19.58 -3.07 -5.18
C PRO A 275 -20.68 -3.64 -6.08
N VAL A 276 -21.92 -3.64 -5.58
CA VAL A 276 -23.09 -4.12 -6.31
C VAL A 276 -23.14 -3.46 -7.69
N ILE A 277 -22.93 -4.27 -8.73
CA ILE A 277 -22.89 -3.74 -10.08
C ILE A 277 -24.32 -3.44 -10.55
N THR A 278 -24.65 -2.16 -10.67
CA THR A 278 -25.92 -1.72 -11.23
C THR A 278 -25.96 -1.97 -12.74
N ARG A 279 -27.17 -2.19 -13.29
CA ARG A 279 -27.37 -2.40 -14.73
C ARG A 279 -26.81 -1.26 -15.60
N SER A 280 -26.82 -0.03 -15.08
CA SER A 280 -26.26 1.15 -15.76
C SER A 280 -24.73 1.09 -15.86
N GLY A 281 -24.05 0.62 -14.82
CA GLY A 281 -22.59 0.47 -14.80
C GLY A 281 -22.06 -0.57 -15.80
N LEU A 282 -22.86 -1.60 -16.12
CA LEU A 282 -22.51 -2.65 -17.08
C LEU A 282 -22.47 -2.16 -18.53
N ASN A 283 -23.38 -1.25 -18.90
CA ASN A 283 -23.49 -0.78 -20.28
C ASN A 283 -22.30 0.11 -20.69
N ASN A 284 -21.65 0.73 -19.70
CA ASN A 284 -20.45 1.55 -19.88
C ASN A 284 -19.15 0.79 -19.56
N GLU A 285 -19.23 -0.53 -19.33
CA GLU A 285 -18.07 -1.33 -18.97
C GLU A 285 -17.17 -1.58 -20.18
N GLY A 286 -15.88 -1.24 -20.05
CA GLY A 286 -14.89 -1.52 -21.09
C GLY A 286 -14.66 -3.02 -21.29
N PRO A 287 -14.12 -3.42 -22.46
CA PRO A 287 -13.97 -4.84 -22.81
C PRO A 287 -13.14 -5.65 -21.81
N VAL A 288 -12.11 -5.04 -21.22
CA VAL A 288 -11.22 -5.71 -20.25
C VAL A 288 -11.96 -6.00 -18.94
N SER A 289 -12.75 -5.05 -18.42
CA SER A 289 -13.49 -5.23 -17.18
C SER A 289 -14.60 -6.28 -17.34
N ARG A 290 -15.21 -6.33 -18.53
CA ARG A 290 -16.15 -7.39 -18.88
C ARG A 290 -15.50 -8.78 -18.85
N ARG A 291 -14.25 -8.92 -19.32
CA ARG A 291 -13.54 -10.22 -19.33
C ARG A 291 -13.43 -10.82 -17.94
N LEU A 292 -12.97 -10.06 -16.94
CA LEU A 292 -12.79 -10.55 -15.57
C LEU A 292 -14.13 -10.99 -14.94
N ARG A 293 -15.20 -10.25 -15.24
CA ARG A 293 -16.56 -10.57 -14.76
C ARG A 293 -17.13 -11.85 -15.40
N THR A 294 -16.80 -12.11 -16.66
CA THR A 294 -17.26 -13.29 -17.41
C THR A 294 -16.30 -14.47 -17.31
N LEU A 295 -15.26 -14.36 -16.48
CA LEU A 295 -14.22 -15.36 -16.38
C LEU A 295 -14.79 -16.66 -15.80
N LYS A 296 -14.68 -17.73 -16.56
CA LYS A 296 -15.16 -19.06 -16.16
C LYS A 296 -14.05 -19.85 -15.44
N PRO A 297 -14.40 -20.85 -14.61
CA PRO A 297 -13.43 -21.70 -13.93
C PRO A 297 -12.35 -22.27 -14.86
N GLU A 298 -12.70 -22.69 -16.07
CA GLU A 298 -11.76 -23.30 -17.02
C GLU A 298 -10.74 -22.28 -17.56
N ALA A 299 -11.18 -21.04 -17.80
CA ALA A 299 -10.27 -19.98 -18.23
C ALA A 299 -9.34 -19.54 -17.09
N ILE A 300 -9.76 -19.67 -15.84
CA ILE A 300 -8.91 -19.37 -14.67
C ILE A 300 -7.77 -20.38 -14.58
N THR A 301 -8.05 -21.67 -14.73
CA THR A 301 -7.00 -22.71 -14.62
C THR A 301 -5.93 -22.56 -15.69
N GLU A 302 -6.27 -22.05 -16.88
CA GLU A 302 -5.30 -21.72 -17.93
C GLU A 302 -4.31 -20.63 -17.47
N THR A 303 -4.76 -19.63 -16.70
CA THR A 303 -3.87 -18.55 -16.20
C THR A 303 -2.82 -19.04 -15.22
N TRP A 304 -3.00 -20.21 -14.60
CA TRP A 304 -2.05 -20.77 -13.65
C TRP A 304 -0.80 -21.32 -14.33
N THR A 305 -0.95 -21.81 -15.56
CA THR A 305 0.14 -22.48 -16.30
C THR A 305 0.66 -21.64 -17.47
N SER A 306 -0.09 -20.63 -17.90
CA SER A 306 0.25 -19.77 -19.04
C SER A 306 0.38 -18.31 -18.60
N GLU A 307 1.62 -17.80 -18.63
CA GLU A 307 1.91 -16.38 -18.39
C GLU A 307 1.19 -15.48 -19.40
N ALA A 308 1.09 -15.90 -20.66
CA ALA A 308 0.36 -15.14 -21.68
C ALA A 308 -1.14 -15.00 -21.34
N ALA A 309 -1.77 -16.07 -20.85
CA ALA A 309 -3.18 -16.03 -20.43
C ALA A 309 -3.38 -15.11 -19.20
N LEU A 310 -2.43 -15.11 -18.27
CA LEU A 310 -2.44 -14.20 -17.13
C LEU A 310 -2.26 -12.73 -17.55
N MET A 311 -1.32 -12.46 -18.46
CA MET A 311 -1.08 -11.11 -19.01
C MET A 311 -2.28 -10.59 -19.80
N ASP A 312 -3.00 -11.46 -20.51
CA ASP A 312 -4.21 -11.13 -21.28
C ASP A 312 -5.39 -10.66 -20.41
N LEU A 313 -5.35 -10.93 -19.11
CA LEU A 313 -6.31 -10.35 -18.15
C LEU A 313 -6.01 -8.89 -17.83
N CYS A 314 -4.77 -8.43 -18.04
CA CYS A 314 -4.32 -7.07 -17.79
C CYS A 314 -4.62 -6.60 -16.34
N MET A 315 -4.34 -7.44 -15.34
CA MET A 315 -4.66 -7.17 -13.91
C MET A 315 -4.12 -5.82 -13.42
N ASP A 316 -2.91 -5.47 -13.85
CA ASP A 316 -2.25 -4.17 -13.63
C ASP A 316 -3.09 -2.95 -14.01
N THR A 317 -3.91 -3.09 -15.05
CA THR A 317 -4.81 -2.03 -15.51
C THR A 317 -6.21 -2.16 -14.92
N LEU A 318 -6.63 -3.38 -14.61
CA LEU A 318 -7.98 -3.69 -14.13
C LEU A 318 -8.16 -3.31 -12.68
N ILE A 319 -7.24 -3.71 -11.80
CA ILE A 319 -7.37 -3.47 -10.36
C ILE A 319 -7.46 -1.97 -10.06
N PRO A 320 -6.59 -1.09 -10.60
CA PRO A 320 -6.75 0.35 -10.43
C PRO A 320 -8.06 0.90 -10.98
N ARG A 321 -8.63 0.30 -12.05
CA ARG A 321 -9.97 0.70 -12.55
C ARG A 321 -11.06 0.32 -11.56
N TYR A 322 -11.01 -0.87 -10.98
CA TYR A 322 -11.99 -1.29 -9.98
C TYR A 322 -11.91 -0.47 -8.71
N PHE A 323 -10.71 -0.08 -8.26
CA PHE A 323 -10.56 0.85 -7.13
C PHE A 323 -11.27 2.18 -7.37
N ARG A 324 -11.22 2.72 -8.60
CA ARG A 324 -11.95 3.96 -8.96
C ARG A 324 -13.47 3.80 -8.95
N SER A 325 -13.97 2.57 -9.12
CA SER A 325 -15.39 2.26 -9.02
C SER A 325 -15.82 1.80 -7.62
N GLY A 326 -14.97 1.94 -6.60
CA GLY A 326 -15.27 1.54 -5.22
C GLY A 326 -14.95 0.08 -4.88
N GLY A 327 -14.23 -0.62 -5.76
CA GLY A 327 -13.68 -1.94 -5.49
C GLY A 327 -12.59 -1.88 -4.43
N ARG A 328 -12.44 -2.97 -3.68
CA ARG A 328 -11.54 -3.07 -2.51
C ARG A 328 -10.76 -4.38 -2.59
N LEU A 329 -9.53 -4.36 -2.11
CA LEU A 329 -8.69 -5.56 -2.03
C LEU A 329 -8.34 -5.80 -0.55
N HIS A 330 -8.70 -6.97 -0.03
CA HIS A 330 -8.47 -7.34 1.36
C HIS A 330 -7.71 -8.66 1.45
N ARG A 331 -6.74 -8.77 2.35
CA ARG A 331 -6.05 -10.04 2.60
C ARG A 331 -7.02 -11.02 3.25
N VAL A 332 -6.97 -12.29 2.84
CA VAL A 332 -7.68 -13.37 3.52
C VAL A 332 -6.82 -13.82 4.70
N LEU A 333 -7.36 -13.73 5.93
CA LEU A 333 -6.64 -14.07 7.16
C LEU A 333 -6.77 -15.55 7.52
N SER A 334 -7.96 -16.12 7.30
CA SER A 334 -8.23 -17.53 7.60
C SER A 334 -9.47 -18.03 6.88
N GLY A 335 -9.45 -19.32 6.54
CA GLY A 335 -10.65 -20.12 6.28
C GLY A 335 -10.93 -21.00 7.50
N GLY A 336 -12.14 -20.95 8.03
CA GLY A 336 -12.61 -21.95 8.97
C GLY A 336 -12.81 -23.25 8.20
N GLY A 337 -11.83 -24.14 8.29
CA GLY A 337 -11.81 -25.43 7.59
C GLY A 337 -13.03 -26.30 7.90
N GLY A 338 -13.14 -27.48 7.28
CA GLY A 338 -14.38 -28.27 7.23
C GLY A 338 -15.03 -28.79 8.53
N TRP A 339 -14.56 -28.43 9.72
CA TRP A 339 -15.04 -29.01 11.00
C TRP A 339 -15.42 -27.94 12.05
N GLY A 340 -16.50 -28.19 12.79
CA GLY A 340 -16.96 -27.37 13.91
C GLY A 340 -17.77 -26.12 13.53
N LYS A 341 -18.12 -25.28 14.52
CA LYS A 341 -19.01 -24.11 14.35
C LYS A 341 -18.46 -23.01 13.43
N LYS A 342 -17.15 -23.05 13.13
CA LYS A 342 -16.48 -22.10 12.24
C LYS A 342 -16.28 -22.66 10.83
N ALA A 343 -16.72 -23.89 10.56
CA ALA A 343 -16.61 -24.48 9.25
C ALA A 343 -17.37 -23.66 8.21
N GLY A 344 -16.74 -23.43 7.06
CA GLY A 344 -17.35 -22.66 5.98
C GLY A 344 -17.02 -21.17 6.00
N LEU A 345 -16.50 -20.62 7.10
CA LEU A 345 -16.26 -19.18 7.25
C LEU A 345 -14.94 -18.74 6.60
N LEU A 346 -14.91 -17.55 6.03
CA LEU A 346 -13.69 -16.94 5.50
C LEU A 346 -13.54 -15.55 6.08
N SER A 347 -12.45 -15.30 6.80
CA SER A 347 -12.19 -14.03 7.47
C SER A 347 -11.27 -13.15 6.63
N LEU A 348 -11.69 -11.93 6.37
CA LEU A 348 -10.92 -10.90 5.69
C LEU A 348 -10.22 -9.98 6.70
N ASP A 349 -9.10 -9.42 6.27
CA ASP A 349 -8.38 -8.40 7.04
C ASP A 349 -9.18 -7.10 7.08
N PRO A 350 -9.59 -6.60 8.27
CA PRO A 350 -10.25 -5.29 8.40
C PRO A 350 -9.38 -4.11 8.01
N ASP A 351 -8.06 -4.28 8.00
CA ASP A 351 -7.14 -3.20 7.72
C ASP A 351 -6.84 -3.11 6.22
N SER A 352 -7.49 -2.16 5.54
CA SER A 352 -7.14 -1.77 4.15
C SER A 352 -6.08 -0.66 4.07
N LYS A 353 -5.67 -0.14 5.23
CA LYS A 353 -4.69 0.93 5.40
C LYS A 353 -3.83 0.63 6.62
N TYR A 354 -2.57 1.07 6.60
CA TYR A 354 -1.73 1.02 7.77
C TYR A 354 -2.20 2.09 8.74
N SER A 355 -2.85 1.67 9.82
CA SER A 355 -3.17 2.51 10.96
C SER A 355 -3.16 1.63 12.20
N SER A 356 -2.50 2.06 13.27
CA SER A 356 -2.64 1.33 14.54
C SER A 356 -4.07 1.52 15.04
N ARG A 357 -4.59 0.53 15.77
CA ARG A 357 -5.95 0.62 16.32
C ARG A 357 -6.07 1.82 17.28
N ASP A 358 -4.95 2.19 17.90
CA ASP A 358 -4.77 3.39 18.72
C ASP A 358 -4.83 4.68 17.89
N LEU A 359 -4.20 4.69 16.70
CA LEU A 359 -4.27 5.80 15.74
C LEU A 359 -5.65 6.00 15.11
N ARG A 360 -6.48 4.94 15.07
CA ARG A 360 -7.90 5.04 14.68
C ARG A 360 -8.81 5.47 15.83
N ALA A 361 -8.43 5.22 17.08
CA ALA A 361 -9.20 5.69 18.23
C ALA A 361 -9.25 7.22 18.28
N ASP A 362 -8.17 7.89 17.86
CA ASP A 362 -8.11 9.35 17.70
C ASP A 362 -8.94 9.90 16.53
N GLU A 363 -9.24 9.08 15.51
CA GLU A 363 -10.12 9.46 14.39
C GLU A 363 -11.61 9.30 14.73
N GLY A 364 -11.93 8.87 15.95
CA GLY A 364 -13.28 8.74 16.46
C GLY A 364 -13.99 7.51 15.88
N TRP A 365 -14.42 6.61 16.76
CA TRP A 365 -15.48 5.69 16.38
C TRP A 365 -16.78 6.51 16.39
N GLU A 366 -17.47 6.64 15.25
CA GLU A 366 -18.86 7.14 15.22
C GLU A 366 -19.78 6.09 15.87
N PHE A 367 -19.71 5.96 17.20
CA PHE A 367 -20.75 5.29 17.97
C PHE A 367 -21.82 6.33 18.27
N ASP A 368 -22.91 6.28 17.51
CA ASP A 368 -24.13 6.97 17.88
C ASP A 368 -24.86 6.08 18.89
N PHE A 369 -24.76 6.43 20.18
CA PHE A 369 -25.43 5.69 21.27
C PHE A 369 -26.92 6.05 21.38
N ASP A 370 -27.38 7.05 20.63
CA ASP A 370 -28.74 7.57 20.68
C ASP A 370 -29.66 7.01 19.56
N ASP A 371 -29.14 6.11 18.70
CA ASP A 371 -29.95 5.41 17.69
C ASP A 371 -30.78 4.29 18.36
N GLU A 372 -32.00 4.58 18.79
CA GLU A 372 -32.97 3.61 19.35
C GLU A 372 -33.84 2.93 18.26
N SER A 373 -33.45 3.01 16.98
CA SER A 373 -34.21 2.38 15.90
C SER A 373 -34.19 0.85 15.96
N ASP A 374 -35.27 0.21 15.49
CA ASP A 374 -35.35 -1.25 15.36
C ASP A 374 -34.24 -1.72 14.39
N GLY A 375 -33.24 -2.44 14.91
CA GLY A 375 -32.02 -2.84 14.18
C GLY A 375 -30.75 -2.06 14.55
N ALA A 376 -30.83 -1.07 15.45
CA ALA A 376 -29.66 -0.30 15.90
C ALA A 376 -28.57 -1.17 16.55
N VAL A 377 -28.94 -2.22 17.30
CA VAL A 377 -27.98 -3.18 17.87
C VAL A 377 -27.24 -3.95 16.78
N GLU A 378 -27.94 -4.34 15.71
CA GLU A 378 -27.33 -5.06 14.58
C GLU A 378 -26.45 -4.13 13.74
N LYS A 379 -26.88 -2.87 13.56
CA LYS A 379 -26.12 -1.81 12.89
C LYS A 379 -24.86 -1.41 13.68
N GLN A 380 -24.97 -1.28 15.00
CA GLN A 380 -23.82 -1.06 15.91
C GLN A 380 -22.88 -2.27 15.93
N GLN A 381 -23.39 -3.51 15.91
CA GLN A 381 -22.54 -4.70 15.80
C GLN A 381 -21.82 -4.76 14.44
N ARG A 382 -22.50 -4.40 13.33
CA ARG A 382 -21.91 -4.31 11.98
C ARG A 382 -20.85 -3.20 11.90
N GLN A 383 -21.11 -2.03 12.48
CA GLN A 383 -20.14 -0.93 12.60
C GLN A 383 -18.95 -1.30 13.50
N ALA A 384 -19.18 -1.97 14.63
CA ALA A 384 -18.13 -2.41 15.55
C ALA A 384 -17.22 -3.50 14.95
N LEU A 385 -17.75 -4.33 14.05
CA LEU A 385 -17.00 -5.37 13.34
C LEU A 385 -16.28 -4.85 12.08
N GLY A 386 -16.59 -3.62 11.63
CA GLY A 386 -16.14 -3.08 10.36
C GLY A 386 -16.84 -3.79 9.20
N GLU A 387 -17.80 -3.14 8.56
CA GLU A 387 -18.50 -3.71 7.41
C GLU A 387 -17.59 -3.67 6.16
N ILE A 388 -16.80 -4.74 5.98
CA ILE A 388 -15.87 -4.86 4.85
C ILE A 388 -16.59 -5.33 3.59
N VAL A 389 -17.51 -6.27 3.76
CA VAL A 389 -18.19 -7.00 2.69
C VAL A 389 -19.66 -7.16 3.02
N THR A 390 -20.49 -6.81 2.06
CA THR A 390 -21.96 -6.81 2.19
C THR A 390 -22.60 -7.83 1.26
N GLU A 391 -23.77 -8.32 1.64
CA GLU A 391 -24.56 -9.20 0.77
C GLU A 391 -24.94 -8.48 -0.53
N GLY A 392 -24.81 -9.18 -1.66
CA GLY A 392 -25.03 -8.63 -3.00
C GLY A 392 -23.77 -8.05 -3.67
N GLU A 393 -22.72 -7.73 -2.91
CA GLU A 393 -21.41 -7.44 -3.50
C GLU A 393 -20.83 -8.68 -4.17
N SER A 394 -19.86 -8.47 -5.06
CA SER A 394 -19.18 -9.58 -5.74
C SER A 394 -17.74 -9.73 -5.24
N VAL A 395 -17.28 -10.97 -5.09
CA VAL A 395 -15.93 -11.28 -4.62
C VAL A 395 -15.24 -12.28 -5.55
N MET A 396 -13.94 -12.05 -5.77
CA MET A 396 -13.03 -12.95 -6.47
C MET A 396 -11.79 -13.15 -5.60
N PHE A 397 -11.33 -14.39 -5.44
CA PHE A 397 -10.10 -14.68 -4.72
C PHE A 397 -8.92 -14.76 -5.68
N LEU A 398 -7.81 -14.17 -5.26
CA LEU A 398 -6.57 -14.03 -6.01
C LEU A 398 -5.42 -14.54 -5.15
N LEU A 399 -4.45 -15.22 -5.73
CA LEU A 399 -3.21 -15.65 -5.10
C LEU A 399 -2.12 -14.61 -5.35
N ALA A 400 -1.41 -14.22 -4.30
CA ALA A 400 -0.14 -13.51 -4.39
C ALA A 400 0.99 -14.56 -4.29
N PRO A 401 1.75 -14.81 -5.37
CA PRO A 401 2.80 -15.81 -5.43
C PRO A 401 4.04 -15.42 -4.62
#